data_AF-A0A6G4PKX4-F1
#
_entry.id   AF-A0A6G4PKX4-F1
#
_cell.length_a   1.000
_cell.length_b   1.000
_cell.length_c   1.000
_cell.angle_alpha   90.00
_cell.angle_beta   90.00
_cell.angle_gamma   90.00
#
_symmetry.space_group_name_H-M   'P 1'
#
loop_
_entity.id
_entity.type
_entity.pdbx_description
1 polymer ?
#
loop_
_entity_poly.entity_id
_entity_poly.type
_entity_poly.pdbx_seq_one_letter_code
_entity_poly.pdbx_strand_id
1 'polypeptide(L)' 'RCTWLDPAEKEARRLHLQGMTVPDYTVKVRKWFCVMCDEDYEGEKCCPRCGTGVYSRAWGRQEVPSEDARADNPLQRL' A
#
# COMPACT_ATOMS: atom_id res chain seq x y z
N ARG A 1 18.39 8.93 -25.14
CA ARG A 1 17.60 8.38 -26.28
C ARG A 1 17.90 6.88 -26.32
N CYS A 2 16.93 6.01 -25.98
CA CYS A 2 17.14 4.55 -26.03
C CYS A 2 17.11 4.10 -27.50
N THR A 3 18.17 3.48 -27.99
CA THR A 3 18.35 3.04 -29.40
C THR A 3 17.92 1.60 -29.65
N TRP A 4 17.50 0.90 -28.59
CA TRP A 4 17.27 -0.56 -28.59
C TRP A 4 15.84 -0.98 -28.85
N LEU A 5 14.90 -0.04 -28.91
CA LEU A 5 13.50 -0.33 -29.25
C LEU A 5 13.20 0.26 -30.62
N ASP A 6 12.44 -0.50 -31.41
CA ASP A 6 11.92 -0.04 -32.69
C ASP A 6 11.16 1.29 -32.49
N PRO A 7 11.33 2.29 -33.37
CA PRO A 7 10.58 3.54 -33.29
C PRO A 7 9.07 3.36 -33.16
N ALA A 8 8.48 2.36 -33.81
CA ALA A 8 7.05 2.05 -33.76
C ALA A 8 6.63 1.50 -32.39
N GLU A 9 7.44 0.63 -31.79
CA GLU A 9 7.18 0.10 -30.44
C GLU A 9 7.26 1.19 -29.38
N LYS A 10 8.23 2.10 -29.52
CA LYS A 10 8.37 3.25 -28.63
C LYS A 10 7.16 4.17 -28.71
N GLU A 11 6.65 4.39 -29.92
CA GLU A 11 5.48 5.22 -30.16
C GLU A 11 4.19 4.55 -29.67
N ALA A 12 4.03 3.25 -29.90
CA ALA A 12 2.93 2.46 -29.36
C ALA A 12 2.91 2.50 -27.82
N ARG A 13 4.07 2.37 -27.18
CA ARG A 13 4.20 2.50 -25.73
C ARG A 13 3.85 3.91 -25.24
N ARG A 14 4.27 4.94 -25.98
CA ARG A 14 3.94 6.34 -25.66
C ARG A 14 2.43 6.56 -25.69
N LEU A 15 1.76 6.11 -26.76
CA LEU A 15 0.30 6.21 -26.91
C LEU A 15 -0.43 5.40 -25.83
N HIS A 16 0.05 4.19 -25.53
CA HIS A 16 -0.52 3.37 -24.46
C HIS A 16 -0.46 4.08 -23.10
N LEU A 17 0.71 4.61 -22.73
CA LEU A 17 0.88 5.34 -21.46
C LEU A 17 0.07 6.63 -21.41
N GLN A 18 -0.10 7.34 -22.53
CA GLN A 18 -0.94 8.53 -22.59
C GLN A 18 -2.44 8.23 -22.43
N GLY A 19 -2.88 7.05 -22.82
CA GLY A 19 -4.26 6.60 -22.63
C GLY A 19 -4.54 6.03 -21.23
N MET A 20 -3.52 5.82 -20.40
CA MET A 20 -3.70 5.35 -19.03
C MET A 20 -4.14 6.51 -18.14
N THR A 21 -5.31 6.37 -17.53
CA THR A 21 -5.71 7.23 -16.42
C THR A 21 -4.85 6.88 -15.20
N VAL A 22 -4.16 7.88 -14.66
CA VAL A 22 -3.49 7.73 -13.36
C VAL A 22 -4.60 7.55 -12.33
N PRO A 23 -4.62 6.43 -11.57
CA PRO A 23 -5.59 6.27 -10.50
C PRO A 23 -5.49 7.48 -9.56
N ASP A 24 -6.62 8.09 -9.24
CA ASP A 24 -6.66 9.13 -8.22
C ASP A 24 -6.29 8.48 -6.88
N TYR A 25 -5.03 8.64 -6.50
CA TYR A 25 -4.47 8.12 -5.27
C TYR A 25 -4.77 9.04 -4.09
N THR A 26 -5.85 9.84 -4.15
CA THR A 26 -6.40 10.61 -3.02
C THR A 26 -6.09 9.89 -1.72
N VAL A 27 -5.09 10.43 -1.02
CA VAL A 27 -4.50 9.75 0.13
C VAL A 27 -5.60 9.72 1.17
N LYS A 28 -6.23 8.54 1.35
CA LYS A 28 -7.13 8.33 2.48
C LYS A 28 -6.28 8.66 3.70
N VAL A 29 -6.57 9.76 4.38
CA VAL A 29 -5.80 10.25 5.52
C VAL A 29 -5.70 9.10 6.52
N ARG A 30 -4.50 8.55 6.66
CA ARG A 30 -4.19 7.49 7.61
C ARG A 30 -3.46 8.13 8.77
N LYS A 31 -3.85 7.75 9.99
CA LYS A 31 -3.12 8.06 11.20
C LYS A 31 -1.96 7.09 11.33
N TRP A 32 -0.78 7.63 11.60
CA TRP A 32 0.47 6.91 11.73
C TRP A 32 1.16 7.28 13.03
N PHE A 33 1.88 6.33 13.60
CA PHE A 33 2.77 6.56 14.72
C PHE A 33 4.20 6.18 14.32
N CYS A 34 5.16 7.08 14.47
CA CYS A 34 6.57 6.82 14.18
C CYS A 34 7.27 6.34 15.45
N VAL A 35 7.63 5.05 15.51
CA VAL A 35 8.28 4.47 16.69
C VAL A 35 9.65 5.08 17.00
N MET A 36 10.38 5.52 15.97
CA MET A 36 11.71 6.11 16.17
C MET A 36 11.66 7.55 16.66
N CYS A 37 10.61 8.31 16.31
CA CYS A 37 10.45 9.70 16.71
C CYS A 37 9.49 9.87 17.88
N ASP A 38 8.80 8.80 18.28
CA ASP A 38 7.77 8.77 19.32
C ASP A 38 6.65 9.81 19.07
N GLU A 39 6.19 9.90 17.81
CA GLU A 39 5.30 10.97 17.35
C GLU A 39 4.19 10.44 16.43
N ASP A 40 2.97 10.91 16.68
CA ASP A 40 1.80 10.69 15.83
C ASP A 40 1.74 11.68 14.67
N TYR A 41 1.30 11.22 13.50
CA TYR A 41 1.16 12.07 12.33
C TYR A 41 0.12 11.53 11.34
N GLU A 42 -0.33 12.38 10.43
CA GLU A 42 -1.41 12.06 9.48
C GLU A 42 -0.95 12.21 8.02
N GLY A 43 -1.63 11.50 7.13
CA GLY A 43 -1.41 11.59 5.68
C GLY A 43 -0.61 10.42 5.13
N GLU A 44 0.44 10.72 4.36
CA GLU A 44 1.29 9.71 3.73
C GLU A 44 2.15 8.96 4.74
N LYS A 45 2.57 7.72 4.44
CA LYS A 45 3.43 6.92 5.33
C LYS A 45 4.89 7.41 5.28
N CYS A 46 5.13 8.66 5.66
CA CYS A 46 6.45 9.26 5.81
C CYS A 46 6.45 10.18 7.02
N CYS A 47 7.24 9.85 8.05
CA CYS A 47 7.28 10.67 9.25
C CYS A 47 7.91 12.04 8.92
N PRO A 48 7.28 13.18 9.28
CA PRO A 48 7.79 14.51 8.94
C PRO A 48 9.07 14.89 9.70
N ARG A 49 9.43 14.16 10.77
CA ARG A 49 10.63 14.44 11.57
C ARG A 49 11.88 13.77 11.01
N CYS A 50 11.80 12.47 10.72
CA CYS A 50 12.95 11.70 10.22
C CYS A 50 12.94 11.48 8.71
N GLY A 51 11.88 11.88 8.01
CA GLY A 51 11.77 11.77 6.55
C GLY A 51 11.68 10.32 6.05
N THR A 52 11.39 9.36 6.94
CA THR A 52 11.27 7.95 6.60
C THR A 52 9.93 7.38 7.05
N GLY A 53 9.40 6.45 6.25
CA GLY A 53 8.20 5.68 6.55
C GLY A 53 8.47 4.33 7.21
N VAL A 54 9.72 3.90 7.34
CA VAL A 54 10.04 2.50 7.70
C VAL A 54 9.64 2.15 9.13
N TYR A 55 9.67 3.13 10.04
CA TYR A 55 9.31 2.97 11.45
C TYR A 55 7.87 3.39 11.77
N SER A 56 7.09 3.72 10.75
CA SER A 56 5.72 4.20 10.91
C SER A 56 4.72 3.05 10.88
N ARG A 57 3.85 2.99 11.90
CA ARG A 57 2.78 1.99 12.04
C ARG A 57 1.42 2.68 11.94
N ALA A 58 0.46 2.05 11.28
CA ALA A 58 -0.89 2.61 11.16
C ALA A 58 -1.61 2.53 12.51
N TRP A 59 -2.36 3.56 12.86
CA TRP A 59 -3.29 3.49 13.98
C TRP A 59 -4.46 2.55 13.61
N GLY A 60 -4.70 1.51 14.42
CA GLY A 60 -5.96 0.77 14.37
C GLY A 60 -6.15 -0.30 13.27
N ARG A 61 -5.12 -1.08 12.91
CA ARG A 61 -5.37 -2.44 12.37
C ARG A 61 -4.57 -3.49 13.13
N GLN A 62 -5.19 -4.02 14.16
CA GLN A 62 -4.97 -5.39 14.55
C GLN A 62 -6.35 -6.03 14.62
N GLU A 63 -6.93 -6.29 13.44
CA GLU A 63 -7.94 -7.35 13.34
C GLU A 63 -7.18 -8.65 13.53
N VAL A 64 -6.95 -9.03 14.80
CA VAL A 64 -6.72 -10.42 15.14
C VAL A 64 -8.04 -11.13 14.80
N PRO A 65 -8.06 -12.11 13.87
CA PRO A 65 -9.23 -12.95 13.74
C PRO A 65 -9.48 -13.59 15.10
N SER A 66 -10.65 -13.37 15.70
CA SER A 66 -11.04 -14.06 16.91
C SER A 66 -11.08 -15.56 16.61
N GLU A 67 -10.39 -16.38 17.40
CA GLU A 67 -10.37 -17.85 17.30
C GLU A 67 -11.70 -18.50 17.75
N ASP A 68 -12.83 -17.82 17.53
CA ASP A 68 -14.17 -18.30 17.94
C ASP A 68 -15.07 -18.67 16.75
N ALA A 69 -14.48 -18.86 15.55
CA ALA A 69 -15.13 -19.57 14.46
C ALA A 69 -14.64 -21.03 14.44
N ARG A 70 -14.94 -21.77 15.51
CA ARG A 70 -14.97 -23.25 15.42
C ARG A 70 -16.08 -23.62 14.44
N ALA A 71 -15.73 -23.72 13.16
CA ALA A 71 -16.51 -24.49 12.22
C ALA A 71 -16.57 -25.92 12.77
N ASP A 72 -17.76 -26.34 13.21
CA ASP A 72 -18.09 -27.75 13.45
C ASP A 72 -17.69 -28.52 12.20
N ASN A 73 -16.59 -29.26 12.26
CA ASN A 73 -16.13 -30.12 11.18
C ASN A 73 -16.83 -31.47 11.35
N PRO A 74 -17.83 -31.82 10.51
CA PRO A 74 -18.59 -33.06 10.67
C PRO A 74 -17.74 -34.33 10.48
N LEU A 75 -16.46 -34.22 10.08
CA LEU A 75 -15.54 -35.36 9.95
C LEU A 75 -14.81 -35.75 11.24
N GLN A 76 -15.03 -35.06 12.36
CA GLN A 76 -14.43 -35.42 13.66
C GLN A 76 -15.29 -36.40 14.48
N ARG A 77 -16.41 -36.93 13.94
CA ARG A 77 -17.30 -37.89 14.61
C ARG A 77 -17.30 -39.30 14.01
N LEU A 78 -16.21 -39.68 13.33
CA LEU A 78 -15.95 -41.07 12.90
C LEU A 78 -14.94 -41.74 13.84
#